data_AF-A0A4R5TRT3-F1
#
_entry.id   AF-A0A4R5TRT3-F1
#
_cell.length_a   1.000
_cell.length_b   1.000
_cell.length_c   1.000
_cell.angle_alpha   90.00
_cell.angle_beta   90.00
_cell.angle_gamma   90.00
#
_symmetry.space_group_name_H-M   'P 1'
#
loop_
_entity.id
_entity.type
_entity.pdbx_description
1 polymer ?
#
loop_
_entity_poly.entity_id
_entity_poly.type
_entity_poly.pdbx_seq_one_letter_code
_entity_poly.pdbx_strand_id
1 'polypeptide(L)'
;MSRRMHTFAIVAACSLLLAACQTTIAPRNPMAQWVPSENYDARRAQVIVVHYTEQDSVQRSLNTLRTRNSGGRVSAHYLLGDDGAIYQLVSDEHRAWHAGAGSWGSIHELNSASIGIEIDNDGREPFTDAQIDALIRLLEDLTTRHRIPRTEVIGHSDLAPGRKVDPGPLFPWKRLFDAGFGIWPDPDAPPPPPGFDPVNALRLIGYSTDNLQATIHAYRMRFRGDNGKALDEEDLRILHALTWRRPPLPQGSVTP
;
A
#
# COMPACT_ATOMS: atom_id res chain seq x y z
N MET A 1 43.58 -11.18 71.43
CA MET A 1 42.70 -10.35 72.28
C MET A 1 41.81 -9.49 71.39
N SER A 2 40.49 -9.57 71.62
CA SER A 2 39.38 -8.67 71.21
C SER A 2 39.20 -8.30 69.72
N ARG A 3 38.31 -8.95 68.93
CA ARG A 3 36.82 -8.79 68.79
C ARG A 3 36.31 -7.38 68.46
N ARG A 4 35.65 -7.28 67.29
CA ARG A 4 34.33 -6.68 66.94
C ARG A 4 34.12 -6.91 65.42
N MET A 5 33.51 -8.00 64.93
CA MET A 5 32.05 -8.29 64.80
C MET A 5 31.20 -7.06 64.46
N HIS A 6 30.99 -6.77 63.16
CA HIS A 6 29.79 -6.12 62.60
C HIS A 6 29.46 -6.87 61.28
N THR A 7 28.65 -7.92 61.35
CA THR A 7 27.23 -7.97 60.91
C THR A 7 27.07 -8.32 59.42
N PHE A 8 26.69 -9.58 59.19
CA PHE A 8 26.11 -10.09 57.95
C PHE A 8 24.79 -9.37 57.62
N ALA A 9 24.60 -8.98 56.36
CA ALA A 9 23.28 -8.85 55.71
C ALA A 9 23.51 -8.98 54.18
N ILE A 10 23.53 -10.22 53.68
CA ILE A 10 22.50 -10.81 52.83
C ILE A 10 22.36 -10.10 51.47
N VAL A 11 22.93 -10.77 50.46
CA VAL A 11 22.50 -10.76 49.06
C VAL A 11 21.01 -11.10 49.00
N ALA A 12 20.15 -10.14 48.64
CA ALA A 12 18.85 -10.36 47.97
C ALA A 12 18.07 -9.03 47.85
N ALA A 13 18.05 -8.46 46.65
CA ALA A 13 16.92 -7.67 46.16
C ALA A 13 17.01 -7.70 44.63
N CYS A 14 16.63 -8.84 44.04
CA CYS A 14 15.37 -8.94 43.32
C CYS A 14 15.28 -7.90 42.20
N SER A 15 15.72 -8.35 41.03
CA SER A 15 15.29 -7.98 39.70
C SER A 15 13.83 -7.48 39.69
N LEU A 16 13.62 -6.18 39.88
CA LEU A 16 12.40 -5.53 39.45
C LEU A 16 12.55 -5.26 37.96
N LEU A 17 12.35 -6.32 37.17
CA LEU A 17 11.85 -6.19 35.81
C LEU A 17 10.48 -5.53 35.93
N LEU A 18 10.46 -4.20 35.96
CA LEU A 18 9.27 -3.44 35.63
C LEU A 18 9.01 -3.70 34.14
N ALA A 19 8.34 -4.81 33.86
CA ALA A 19 7.51 -4.91 32.68
C ALA A 19 6.46 -3.80 32.83
N ALA A 20 6.80 -2.61 32.33
CA ALA A 20 5.83 -1.59 32.04
C ALA A 20 4.97 -2.14 30.90
N CYS A 21 4.04 -3.04 31.22
CA CYS A 21 2.85 -3.20 30.42
C CYS A 21 2.17 -1.84 30.44
N GLN A 22 2.49 -1.00 29.47
CA GLN A 22 1.65 0.13 29.11
C GLN A 22 0.34 -0.48 28.64
N THR A 23 -0.55 -0.82 29.57
CA THR A 23 -1.97 -0.91 29.27
C THR A 23 -2.38 0.51 28.94
N THR A 24 -2.20 0.90 27.67
CA THR A 24 -2.84 2.07 27.11
C THR A 24 -4.34 1.85 27.33
N ILE A 25 -4.93 2.61 28.26
CA ILE A 25 -6.37 2.60 28.44
C ILE A 25 -6.94 3.01 27.08
N ALA A 26 -7.66 2.08 26.44
CA ALA A 26 -8.29 2.36 25.16
C ALA A 26 -9.04 3.69 25.25
N PRO A 27 -8.91 4.60 24.27
CA PRO A 27 -9.54 5.91 24.34
C PRO A 27 -11.05 5.74 24.52
N ARG A 28 -11.61 6.40 25.54
CA ARG A 28 -13.04 6.33 25.88
C ARG A 28 -13.69 7.68 25.64
N ASN A 29 -14.95 7.67 25.24
CA ASN A 29 -15.72 8.90 25.13
C ASN A 29 -16.17 9.36 26.53
N PRO A 30 -15.81 10.58 26.99
CA PRO A 30 -16.16 11.04 28.33
C PRO A 30 -17.66 11.27 28.54
N MET A 31 -18.44 11.39 27.47
CA MET A 31 -19.90 11.54 27.53
C MET A 31 -20.64 10.21 27.66
N ALA A 32 -19.97 9.09 27.40
CA ALA A 32 -20.59 7.77 27.36
C ALA A 32 -20.23 6.96 28.61
N GLN A 33 -21.20 6.22 29.13
CA GLN A 33 -20.89 5.14 30.06
C GLN A 33 -20.10 4.06 29.31
N TRP A 34 -18.92 3.72 29.83
CA TRP A 34 -18.13 2.64 29.27
C TRP A 34 -18.74 1.28 29.63
N VAL A 35 -19.27 0.57 28.63
CA VAL A 35 -19.74 -0.81 28.74
C VAL A 35 -18.96 -1.64 27.72
N PRO A 36 -17.95 -2.44 28.14
CA PRO A 36 -17.08 -3.16 27.21
C PRO A 36 -17.82 -4.31 26.51
N SER A 37 -17.35 -4.65 25.31
CA SER A 37 -17.77 -5.82 24.54
C SER A 37 -16.51 -6.56 24.07
N GLU A 38 -16.53 -7.89 24.09
CA GLU A 38 -15.48 -8.72 23.49
C GLU A 38 -15.69 -8.93 21.98
N ASN A 39 -16.83 -8.49 21.44
CA ASN A 39 -17.20 -8.65 20.03
C ASN A 39 -16.57 -7.54 19.16
N TYR A 40 -15.25 -7.50 19.05
CA TYR A 40 -14.54 -6.59 18.14
C TYR A 40 -13.25 -7.21 17.59
N ASP A 41 -12.84 -6.72 16.43
CA ASP A 41 -11.52 -6.95 15.84
C ASP A 41 -10.76 -5.63 15.74
N ALA A 42 -9.44 -5.69 15.51
CA ALA A 42 -8.65 -4.52 15.16
C ALA A 42 -9.13 -3.93 13.81
N ARG A 43 -9.06 -2.59 13.69
CA ARG A 43 -9.20 -1.92 12.40
C ARG A 43 -8.06 -2.34 11.49
N ARG A 44 -8.33 -2.46 10.19
CA ARG A 44 -7.36 -2.97 9.21
C ARG A 44 -7.22 -2.01 8.05
N ALA A 45 -6.04 -2.00 7.44
CA ALA A 45 -5.84 -1.35 6.17
C ALA A 45 -6.71 -2.01 5.08
N GLN A 46 -7.05 -1.23 4.07
CA GLN A 46 -7.92 -1.62 2.95
C GLN A 46 -7.17 -1.62 1.62
N VAL A 47 -6.03 -0.91 1.54
CA VAL A 47 -5.27 -0.68 0.30
C VAL A 47 -3.76 -0.78 0.60
N ILE A 48 -2.98 -1.22 -0.38
CA ILE A 48 -1.52 -1.11 -0.37
C ILE A 48 -1.11 -0.10 -1.44
N VAL A 49 -0.27 0.87 -1.07
CA VAL A 49 0.22 1.91 -1.98
C VAL A 49 1.72 1.72 -2.19
N VAL A 50 2.12 1.54 -3.45
CA VAL A 50 3.51 1.38 -3.89
C VAL A 50 4.06 2.74 -4.33
N HIS A 51 5.28 3.03 -3.90
CA HIS A 51 6.05 4.26 -4.14
C HIS A 51 7.44 3.90 -4.68
N TYR A 52 8.15 4.89 -5.21
CA TYR A 52 9.61 4.88 -5.25
C TYR A 52 10.15 6.06 -4.45
N THR A 53 11.42 6.00 -4.07
CA THR A 53 12.03 6.99 -3.19
C THR A 53 12.59 8.23 -3.90
N GLU A 54 12.82 8.17 -5.22
CA GLU A 54 13.62 9.15 -6.00
C GLU A 54 15.05 9.30 -5.46
N GLN A 55 15.64 8.20 -5.01
CA GLN A 55 16.96 8.19 -4.37
C GLN A 55 17.81 7.04 -4.88
N ASP A 56 19.13 7.23 -4.80
CA ASP A 56 20.13 6.30 -5.33
C ASP A 56 20.71 5.36 -4.25
N SER A 57 20.07 5.27 -3.08
CA SER A 57 20.61 4.52 -1.95
C SER A 57 19.60 4.31 -0.83
N VAL A 58 19.46 3.05 -0.43
CA VAL A 58 18.58 2.60 0.66
C VAL A 58 18.89 3.32 1.97
N GLN A 59 20.16 3.66 2.23
CA GLN A 59 20.55 4.36 3.45
C GLN A 59 20.05 5.81 3.46
N ARG A 60 20.05 6.48 2.31
CA ARG A 60 19.46 7.82 2.16
C ARG A 60 17.94 7.74 2.30
N SER A 61 17.33 6.72 1.70
CA SER A 61 15.88 6.48 1.77
C SER A 61 15.44 6.24 3.22
N LEU A 62 16.14 5.37 3.95
CA LEU A 62 15.93 5.13 5.38
C LEU A 62 16.06 6.42 6.20
N ASN A 63 17.08 7.23 5.95
CA ASN A 63 17.25 8.50 6.67
C ASN A 63 16.07 9.44 6.40
N THR A 64 15.64 9.55 5.15
CA THR A 64 14.51 10.41 4.75
C THR A 64 13.21 9.98 5.42
N LEU A 65 12.90 8.69 5.42
CA LEU A 65 11.65 8.13 5.95
C LEU A 65 11.60 8.04 7.48
N ARG A 66 12.73 8.25 8.16
CA ARG A 66 12.86 8.19 9.63
C ARG A 66 13.09 9.55 10.29
N THR A 67 13.35 10.59 9.51
CA THR A 67 13.72 11.91 10.02
C THR A 67 12.90 13.02 9.39
N ARG A 68 12.99 14.22 9.98
CA ARG A 68 12.36 15.41 9.40
C ARG A 68 13.24 15.94 8.27
N ASN A 69 12.64 16.24 7.12
CA ASN A 69 13.31 16.89 6.00
C ASN A 69 12.68 18.27 5.71
N SER A 70 13.17 18.95 4.67
CA SER A 70 12.70 20.28 4.26
C SER A 70 11.23 20.32 3.84
N GLY A 71 10.70 19.20 3.32
CA GLY A 71 9.29 19.04 2.94
C GLY A 71 8.36 18.64 4.11
N GLY A 72 8.92 18.42 5.31
CA GLY A 72 8.16 18.02 6.49
C GLY A 72 8.56 16.64 7.00
N ARG A 73 7.59 15.93 7.57
CA ARG A 73 7.78 14.55 8.01
C ARG A 73 7.03 13.62 7.06
N VAL A 74 7.74 12.64 6.51
CA VAL A 74 7.21 11.58 5.66
C VAL A 74 7.70 10.24 6.20
N SER A 75 6.94 9.19 5.99
CA SER A 75 7.32 7.82 6.37
C SER A 75 6.51 6.81 5.58
N ALA A 76 7.00 5.58 5.50
CA ALA A 76 6.28 4.43 4.96
C ALA A 76 6.29 3.29 5.98
N HIS A 77 5.47 2.27 5.77
CA HIS A 77 5.51 1.08 6.64
C HIS A 77 6.72 0.23 6.27
N TYR A 78 6.98 0.08 4.97
CA TYR A 78 8.07 -0.72 4.45
C TYR A 78 8.93 0.05 3.46
N LEU A 79 10.21 -0.32 3.37
CA LEU A 79 11.16 0.08 2.32
C LEU A 79 11.83 -1.18 1.76
N LEU A 80 11.92 -1.29 0.44
CA LEU A 80 12.64 -2.34 -0.27
C LEU A 80 13.97 -1.81 -0.82
N GLY A 81 15.08 -2.45 -0.43
CA GLY A 81 16.41 -2.18 -0.99
C GLY A 81 16.60 -2.76 -2.39
N ASP A 82 17.64 -2.32 -3.10
CA ASP A 82 18.06 -2.80 -4.43
C ASP A 82 18.32 -4.32 -4.47
N ASP A 83 18.82 -4.88 -3.37
CA ASP A 83 19.09 -6.30 -3.13
C ASP A 83 17.85 -7.12 -2.69
N GLY A 84 16.67 -6.48 -2.60
CA GLY A 84 15.44 -7.10 -2.11
C GLY A 84 15.34 -7.23 -0.59
N ALA A 85 16.24 -6.59 0.18
CA ALA A 85 16.08 -6.46 1.62
C ALA A 85 14.81 -5.68 1.96
N ILE A 86 14.07 -6.16 2.98
CA ILE A 86 12.81 -5.57 3.43
C ILE A 86 13.03 -4.92 4.79
N TYR A 87 12.82 -3.62 4.89
CA TYR A 87 12.91 -2.85 6.12
C TYR A 87 11.52 -2.42 6.55
N GLN A 88 11.13 -2.66 7.82
CA GLN A 88 9.90 -2.13 8.39
C GLN A 88 10.21 -0.89 9.25
N LEU A 89 9.55 0.23 8.95
CA LEU A 89 9.78 1.52 9.60
C LEU A 89 8.62 1.93 10.51
N VAL A 90 7.39 1.54 10.15
CA VAL A 90 6.17 1.82 10.92
C VAL A 90 5.38 0.52 11.04
N SER A 91 4.89 0.21 12.25
CA SER A 91 3.97 -0.92 12.48
C SER A 91 2.73 -0.77 11.62
N ASP A 92 2.21 -1.88 11.09
CA ASP A 92 0.97 -1.90 10.28
C ASP A 92 -0.25 -1.35 11.00
N GLU A 93 -0.22 -1.32 12.34
CA GLU A 93 -1.30 -0.78 13.19
C GLU A 93 -1.28 0.75 13.30
N HIS A 94 -0.18 1.38 12.88
CA HIS A 94 0.02 2.81 12.98
C HIS A 94 -0.06 3.49 11.63
N ARG A 95 -0.56 4.73 11.62
CA ARG A 95 -0.62 5.56 10.42
C ARG A 95 0.76 6.08 10.02
N ALA A 96 1.34 5.54 8.93
CA ALA A 96 2.48 6.16 8.25
C ALA A 96 2.07 7.41 7.43
N TRP A 97 3.05 8.22 7.01
CA TRP A 97 2.84 9.47 6.28
C TRP A 97 3.42 9.38 4.86
N HIS A 98 2.78 8.57 4.00
CA HIS A 98 3.25 8.29 2.64
C HIS A 98 2.31 8.82 1.55
N ALA A 99 0.99 8.67 1.71
CA ALA A 99 0.02 8.93 0.65
C ALA A 99 -0.26 10.43 0.44
N GLY A 100 -0.26 11.24 1.51
CA GLY A 100 -0.61 12.66 1.41
C GLY A 100 -2.04 12.90 0.89
N ALA A 101 -2.25 14.01 0.18
CA ALA A 101 -3.57 14.39 -0.36
C ALA A 101 -3.91 13.62 -1.65
N GLY A 102 -5.11 13.04 -1.71
CA GLY A 102 -5.58 12.27 -2.86
C GLY A 102 -6.81 11.44 -2.51
N SER A 103 -7.19 10.55 -3.41
CA SER A 103 -8.31 9.63 -3.19
C SER A 103 -8.20 8.39 -4.06
N TRP A 104 -8.69 7.26 -3.55
CA TRP A 104 -8.84 6.03 -4.30
C TRP A 104 -10.21 5.42 -4.01
N GLY A 105 -11.02 5.26 -5.04
CA GLY A 105 -12.44 4.94 -4.90
C GLY A 105 -13.14 5.97 -3.99
N SER A 106 -13.76 5.48 -2.91
CA SER A 106 -14.40 6.34 -1.90
C SER A 106 -13.50 6.73 -0.72
N ILE A 107 -12.21 6.35 -0.74
CA ILE A 107 -11.28 6.61 0.36
C ILE A 107 -10.52 7.90 0.07
N HIS A 108 -10.60 8.88 0.98
CA HIS A 108 -9.88 10.15 0.88
C HIS A 108 -8.70 10.27 1.86
N GLU A 109 -8.74 9.58 3.01
CA GLU A 109 -7.66 9.58 4.01
C GLU A 109 -6.79 8.32 3.89
N LEU A 110 -6.05 8.20 2.78
CA LEU A 110 -5.32 6.97 2.44
C LEU A 110 -4.23 6.62 3.47
N ASN A 111 -3.55 7.60 4.07
CA ASN A 111 -2.58 7.32 5.14
C ASN A 111 -3.18 6.50 6.28
N SER A 112 -4.46 6.73 6.61
CA SER A 112 -5.16 6.04 7.70
C SER A 112 -5.76 4.69 7.29
N ALA A 113 -5.84 4.43 5.98
CA ALA A 113 -6.53 3.28 5.41
C ALA A 113 -5.61 2.36 4.58
N SER A 114 -4.31 2.65 4.51
CA SER A 114 -3.40 1.91 3.64
C SER A 114 -2.04 1.62 4.25
N ILE A 115 -1.38 0.62 3.67
CA ILE A 115 0.02 0.30 3.94
C ILE A 115 0.87 0.85 2.79
N GLY A 116 1.68 1.87 3.06
CA GLY A 116 2.71 2.36 2.14
C GLY A 116 3.97 1.50 2.10
N ILE A 117 4.38 1.14 0.88
CA ILE A 117 5.64 0.43 0.58
C ILE A 117 6.48 1.30 -0.35
N GLU A 118 7.64 1.72 0.12
CA GLU A 118 8.65 2.43 -0.67
C GLU A 118 9.61 1.43 -1.31
N ILE A 119 10.04 1.71 -2.54
CA ILE A 119 11.06 0.93 -3.23
C ILE A 119 12.23 1.86 -3.55
N ASP A 120 13.44 1.47 -3.17
CA ASP A 120 14.64 2.27 -3.42
C ASP A 120 14.98 2.31 -4.91
N ASN A 121 14.48 3.33 -5.60
CA ASN A 121 14.62 3.50 -7.04
C ASN A 121 14.57 4.99 -7.38
N ASP A 122 15.34 5.40 -8.39
CA ASP A 122 15.52 6.80 -8.78
C ASP A 122 14.40 7.32 -9.71
N GLY A 123 13.47 6.45 -10.13
CA GLY A 123 12.37 6.73 -11.04
C GLY A 123 12.77 6.78 -12.52
N ARG A 124 14.03 6.50 -12.85
CA ARG A 124 14.60 6.60 -14.22
C ARG A 124 15.04 5.24 -14.75
N GLU A 125 15.33 4.30 -13.86
CA GLU A 125 15.71 2.93 -14.22
C GLU A 125 14.63 1.90 -13.84
N PRO A 126 14.57 0.76 -14.54
CA PRO A 126 13.72 -0.35 -14.13
C PRO A 126 14.06 -0.86 -12.73
N PHE A 127 13.05 -1.36 -12.03
CA PHE A 127 13.20 -2.02 -10.73
C PHE A 127 13.96 -3.34 -10.87
N THR A 128 14.80 -3.68 -9.89
CA THR A 128 15.56 -4.93 -9.91
C THR A 128 14.63 -6.13 -9.70
N ASP A 129 15.03 -7.31 -10.19
CA ASP A 129 14.28 -8.54 -9.94
C ASP A 129 14.14 -8.83 -8.44
N ALA A 130 15.20 -8.57 -7.66
CA ALA A 130 15.21 -8.77 -6.22
C ALA A 130 14.19 -7.87 -5.51
N GLN A 131 14.03 -6.61 -5.94
CA GLN A 131 13.00 -5.69 -5.44
C GLN A 131 11.59 -6.23 -5.69
N ILE A 132 11.31 -6.65 -6.93
CA ILE A 132 9.97 -7.10 -7.30
C ILE A 132 9.63 -8.44 -6.64
N ASP A 133 10.58 -9.36 -6.52
CA ASP A 133 10.39 -10.62 -5.80
C ASP A 133 10.20 -10.41 -4.28
N ALA A 134 10.89 -9.42 -3.69
CA ALA A 134 10.65 -9.00 -2.32
C ALA A 134 9.26 -8.39 -2.15
N LEU A 135 8.83 -7.54 -3.08
CA LEU A 135 7.51 -6.94 -3.07
C LEU A 135 6.41 -8.01 -3.14
N ILE A 136 6.50 -8.95 -4.08
CA ILE A 136 5.50 -10.03 -4.24
C ILE A 136 5.38 -10.85 -2.94
N ARG A 137 6.50 -11.22 -2.32
CA ARG A 137 6.51 -11.94 -1.03
C ARG A 137 5.87 -11.12 0.10
N LEU A 138 6.14 -9.81 0.14
CA LEU A 138 5.57 -8.92 1.13
C LEU A 138 4.06 -8.74 0.92
N LEU A 139 3.60 -8.59 -0.34
CA LEU A 139 2.18 -8.49 -0.67
C LEU A 139 1.40 -9.75 -0.28
N GLU A 140 1.99 -10.94 -0.46
CA GLU A 140 1.39 -12.21 -0.03
C GLU A 140 1.10 -12.23 1.47
N ASP A 141 2.06 -11.83 2.31
CA ASP A 141 1.85 -11.70 3.76
C ASP A 141 0.78 -10.66 4.08
N LEU A 142 0.95 -9.43 3.57
CA LEU A 142 0.10 -8.30 3.94
C LEU A 142 -1.35 -8.52 3.53
N THR A 143 -1.60 -9.00 2.31
CA THR A 143 -2.96 -9.27 1.83
C THR A 143 -3.63 -10.42 2.58
N THR A 144 -2.88 -11.47 2.93
CA THR A 144 -3.41 -12.61 3.69
C THR A 144 -3.72 -12.23 5.14
N ARG A 145 -2.75 -11.63 5.83
CA ARG A 145 -2.85 -11.31 7.27
C ARG A 145 -3.87 -10.20 7.55
N HIS A 146 -3.89 -9.16 6.72
CA HIS A 146 -4.84 -8.05 6.87
C HIS A 146 -6.16 -8.25 6.13
N ARG A 147 -6.27 -9.30 5.30
CA ARG A 147 -7.41 -9.53 4.40
C ARG A 147 -7.64 -8.36 3.44
N ILE A 148 -6.55 -7.72 3.01
CA ILE A 148 -6.61 -6.68 1.97
C ILE A 148 -6.89 -7.39 0.65
N PRO A 149 -7.91 -6.98 -0.13
CA PRO A 149 -8.15 -7.57 -1.43
C PRO A 149 -6.91 -7.45 -2.31
N ARG A 150 -6.49 -8.53 -2.96
CA ARG A 150 -5.28 -8.51 -3.80
C ARG A 150 -5.37 -7.51 -4.95
N THR A 151 -6.58 -7.13 -5.35
CA THR A 151 -6.85 -6.09 -6.35
C THR A 151 -6.55 -4.66 -5.87
N GLU A 152 -6.50 -4.44 -4.55
CA GLU A 152 -6.28 -3.13 -3.91
C GLU A 152 -4.78 -2.85 -3.67
N VAL A 153 -3.97 -3.14 -4.70
CA VAL A 153 -2.56 -2.72 -4.77
C VAL A 153 -2.45 -1.67 -5.88
N ILE A 154 -2.04 -0.46 -5.50
CA ILE A 154 -2.08 0.72 -6.36
C ILE A 154 -0.77 1.52 -6.30
N GLY A 155 -0.53 2.35 -7.31
CA GLY A 155 0.55 3.33 -7.27
C GLY A 155 0.16 4.61 -6.54
N HIS A 156 1.14 5.38 -6.09
CA HIS A 156 0.88 6.72 -5.56
C HIS A 156 0.32 7.67 -6.62
N SER A 157 0.73 7.49 -7.89
CA SER A 157 0.16 8.18 -9.05
C SER A 157 -1.33 7.93 -9.20
N ASP A 158 -1.82 6.75 -8.78
CA ASP A 158 -3.23 6.38 -8.93
C ASP A 158 -4.14 7.15 -7.98
N LEU A 159 -3.72 7.27 -6.71
CA LEU A 159 -4.48 8.00 -5.70
C LEU A 159 -4.26 9.52 -5.79
N ALA A 160 -3.15 9.98 -6.36
CA ALA A 160 -2.82 11.40 -6.47
C ALA A 160 -2.39 11.86 -7.88
N PRO A 161 -3.24 11.67 -8.91
CA PRO A 161 -2.91 12.08 -10.26
C PRO A 161 -2.51 13.57 -10.35
N GLY A 162 -1.39 13.84 -11.02
CA GLY A 162 -0.88 15.20 -11.24
C GLY A 162 -0.06 15.77 -10.08
N ARG A 163 -0.15 15.20 -8.87
CA ARG A 163 0.76 15.50 -7.76
C ARG A 163 1.92 14.52 -7.70
N LYS A 164 1.65 13.26 -8.05
CA LYS A 164 2.59 12.14 -7.94
C LYS A 164 2.63 11.33 -9.22
N VAL A 165 3.79 10.73 -9.46
CA VAL A 165 4.10 9.94 -10.65
C VAL A 165 4.62 8.54 -10.29
N ASP A 166 5.04 8.33 -9.05
CA ASP A 166 5.51 7.06 -8.53
C ASP A 166 4.40 6.00 -8.44
N PRO A 167 4.70 4.71 -8.70
CA PRO A 167 6.02 4.13 -8.99
C PRO A 167 6.47 4.26 -10.47
N GLY A 168 5.76 5.06 -11.28
CA GLY A 168 6.16 5.41 -12.62
C GLY A 168 5.86 4.35 -13.69
N PRO A 169 6.12 4.68 -14.97
CA PRO A 169 5.81 3.81 -16.10
C PRO A 169 6.73 2.58 -16.21
N LEU A 170 7.87 2.59 -15.52
CA LEU A 170 8.82 1.47 -15.52
C LEU A 170 8.48 0.40 -14.48
N PHE A 171 7.48 0.65 -13.61
CA PHE A 171 7.05 -0.34 -12.64
C PHE A 171 6.33 -1.51 -13.32
N PRO A 172 6.72 -2.77 -13.06
CA PRO A 172 6.24 -3.92 -13.82
C PRO A 172 4.88 -4.42 -13.33
N TRP A 173 3.83 -3.61 -13.47
CA TRP A 173 2.46 -3.94 -13.03
C TRP A 173 1.95 -5.28 -13.56
N LYS A 174 2.28 -5.65 -14.80
CA LYS A 174 1.91 -6.95 -15.37
C LYS A 174 2.53 -8.13 -14.62
N ARG A 175 3.80 -8.03 -14.21
CA ARG A 175 4.46 -9.08 -13.40
C ARG A 175 3.78 -9.22 -12.05
N LEU A 176 3.36 -8.10 -11.45
CA LEU A 176 2.63 -8.09 -10.20
C LEU A 176 1.24 -8.76 -10.35
N PHE A 177 0.54 -8.48 -11.44
CA PHE A 177 -0.73 -9.13 -11.79
C PHE A 177 -0.57 -10.63 -12.04
N ASP A 178 0.49 -11.05 -12.74
CA ASP A 178 0.78 -12.48 -12.96
C ASP A 178 1.07 -13.23 -11.65
N ALA A 179 1.56 -12.52 -10.63
CA ALA A 179 1.70 -13.03 -9.26
C ALA A 179 0.39 -12.94 -8.44
N GLY A 180 -0.70 -12.47 -9.03
CA GLY A 180 -2.03 -12.42 -8.43
C GLY A 180 -2.38 -11.12 -7.72
N PHE A 181 -1.67 -10.02 -7.98
CA PHE A 181 -1.87 -8.73 -7.29
C PHE A 181 -2.16 -7.56 -8.26
N GLY A 182 -3.04 -6.66 -7.86
CA GLY A 182 -3.55 -5.58 -8.69
C GLY A 182 -4.61 -6.06 -9.68
N ILE A 183 -4.83 -5.25 -10.72
CA ILE A 183 -5.78 -5.53 -11.81
C ILE A 183 -5.04 -5.38 -13.15
N TRP A 184 -5.51 -6.10 -14.17
CA TRP A 184 -4.99 -6.03 -15.52
C TRP A 184 -6.14 -6.27 -16.52
N PRO A 185 -6.12 -5.68 -17.74
CA PRO A 185 -7.16 -5.90 -18.73
C PRO A 185 -7.33 -7.40 -19.04
N ASP A 186 -8.57 -7.88 -18.99
CA ASP A 186 -8.91 -9.23 -19.40
C ASP A 186 -8.64 -9.39 -20.91
N PRO A 187 -7.77 -10.34 -21.33
CA PRO A 187 -7.45 -10.53 -22.75
C PRO A 187 -8.64 -10.99 -23.58
N ASP A 188 -9.67 -11.57 -22.97
CA ASP A 188 -10.87 -12.09 -23.63
C ASP A 188 -12.00 -11.03 -23.72
N ALA A 189 -11.79 -9.83 -23.19
CA ALA A 189 -12.79 -8.77 -23.24
C ALA A 189 -13.05 -8.33 -24.70
N PRO A 190 -14.32 -8.15 -25.11
CA PRO A 190 -14.63 -7.67 -26.45
C PRO A 190 -14.23 -6.19 -26.60
N PRO A 191 -14.22 -5.66 -27.84
CA PRO A 191 -14.04 -4.24 -28.09
C PRO A 191 -15.04 -3.38 -27.30
N PRO A 192 -14.69 -2.13 -26.96
CA PRO A 192 -15.62 -1.22 -26.29
C PRO A 192 -16.92 -1.07 -27.10
N PRO A 193 -18.10 -1.14 -26.46
CA PRO A 193 -19.37 -0.95 -27.17
C PRO A 193 -19.53 0.50 -27.65
N PRO A 194 -20.39 0.76 -28.65
CA PRO A 194 -20.75 2.12 -29.04
C PRO A 194 -21.25 2.93 -27.84
N GLY A 195 -20.72 4.14 -27.66
CA GLY A 195 -21.07 5.01 -26.53
C GLY A 195 -20.35 4.68 -25.21
N PHE A 196 -19.29 3.85 -25.24
CA PHE A 196 -18.45 3.60 -24.07
C PHE A 196 -17.94 4.92 -23.45
N ASP A 197 -18.15 5.08 -22.15
CA ASP A 197 -17.74 6.25 -21.38
C ASP A 197 -16.42 5.94 -20.61
N PRO A 198 -15.26 6.37 -21.13
CA PRO A 198 -13.98 6.11 -20.47
C PRO A 198 -13.83 6.87 -19.15
N VAL A 199 -14.53 8.00 -18.97
CA VAL A 199 -14.45 8.77 -17.72
C VAL A 199 -15.16 8.00 -16.60
N ASN A 200 -16.33 7.44 -16.90
CA ASN A 200 -17.02 6.58 -15.94
C ASN A 200 -16.22 5.29 -15.67
N ALA A 201 -15.59 4.69 -16.69
CA ALA A 201 -14.73 3.53 -16.51
C ALA A 201 -13.54 3.81 -15.57
N LEU A 202 -12.87 4.97 -15.72
CA LEU A 202 -11.81 5.42 -14.82
C LEU A 202 -12.29 5.54 -13.36
N ARG A 203 -13.50 6.08 -13.14
CA ARG A 203 -14.11 6.14 -11.79
C ARG A 203 -14.39 4.76 -11.22
N LEU A 204 -14.93 3.86 -12.04
CA LEU A 204 -15.28 2.49 -11.62
C LEU A 204 -14.05 1.70 -11.17
N ILE A 205 -12.88 1.94 -11.77
CA ILE A 205 -11.63 1.27 -11.38
C ILE A 205 -10.86 2.02 -10.27
N GLY A 206 -11.41 3.13 -9.74
CA GLY A 206 -10.92 3.78 -8.52
C GLY A 206 -10.32 5.19 -8.68
N TYR A 207 -10.11 5.69 -9.89
CA TYR A 207 -9.51 7.01 -10.07
C TYR A 207 -10.50 8.15 -9.76
N SER A 208 -10.00 9.24 -9.13
CA SER A 208 -10.67 10.54 -9.23
C SER A 208 -10.59 11.03 -10.68
N THR A 209 -11.61 11.76 -11.13
CA THR A 209 -11.65 12.37 -12.47
C THR A 209 -11.74 13.89 -12.43
N ASP A 210 -11.49 14.50 -11.26
CA ASP A 210 -11.57 15.96 -11.08
C ASP A 210 -10.57 16.68 -11.99
N ASN A 211 -9.40 16.06 -12.21
CA ASN A 211 -8.44 16.44 -13.24
C ASN A 211 -8.23 15.28 -14.22
N LEU A 212 -9.05 15.25 -15.27
CA LEU A 212 -9.07 14.14 -16.23
C LEU A 212 -7.74 13.92 -16.94
N GLN A 213 -7.05 14.99 -17.38
CA GLN A 213 -5.76 14.84 -18.08
C GLN A 213 -4.69 14.20 -17.17
N ALA A 214 -4.62 14.64 -15.92
CA ALA A 214 -3.69 14.05 -14.95
C ALA A 214 -4.03 12.58 -14.64
N THR A 215 -5.32 12.28 -14.60
CA THR A 215 -5.83 10.91 -14.39
C THR A 215 -5.45 9.99 -15.56
N ILE A 216 -5.65 10.45 -16.81
CA ILE A 216 -5.24 9.72 -18.01
C ILE A 216 -3.73 9.45 -17.97
N HIS A 217 -2.94 10.42 -17.53
CA HIS A 217 -1.50 10.23 -17.38
C HIS A 217 -1.13 9.15 -16.36
N ALA A 218 -1.73 9.17 -15.17
CA ALA A 218 -1.53 8.14 -14.14
C ALA A 218 -1.96 6.75 -14.62
N TYR A 219 -3.14 6.66 -15.23
CA TYR A 219 -3.66 5.44 -15.85
C TYR A 219 -2.69 4.88 -16.90
N ARG A 220 -2.17 5.73 -17.80
CA ARG A 220 -1.24 5.28 -18.85
C ARG A 220 0.10 4.82 -18.29
N MET A 221 0.65 5.47 -17.25
CA MET A 221 1.84 4.95 -16.57
C MET A 221 1.61 3.52 -16.04
N ARG A 222 0.44 3.25 -15.46
CA ARG A 222 0.11 1.95 -14.90
C ARG A 222 -0.14 0.85 -15.94
N PHE A 223 -0.96 1.13 -16.96
CA PHE A 223 -1.46 0.10 -17.87
C PHE A 223 -0.79 0.09 -19.25
N ARG A 224 -0.16 1.19 -19.65
CA ARG A 224 0.59 1.30 -20.91
C ARG A 224 2.11 1.28 -20.69
N GLY A 225 2.57 1.67 -19.50
CA GLY A 225 3.99 1.86 -19.23
C GLY A 225 4.56 3.06 -19.99
N ASP A 226 3.76 4.10 -20.21
CA ASP A 226 4.17 5.33 -20.91
C ASP A 226 3.71 6.60 -20.20
N ASN A 227 4.13 7.76 -20.74
CA ASN A 227 3.85 9.09 -20.19
C ASN A 227 2.78 9.86 -20.99
N GLY A 228 1.93 9.18 -21.76
CA GLY A 228 0.87 9.82 -22.54
C GLY A 228 -0.14 10.57 -21.67
N LYS A 229 -0.87 11.52 -22.27
CA LYS A 229 -1.85 12.39 -21.57
C LYS A 229 -3.21 12.48 -22.26
N ALA A 230 -3.39 11.69 -23.32
CA ALA A 230 -4.63 11.59 -24.08
C ALA A 230 -4.97 10.11 -24.23
N LEU A 231 -6.27 9.82 -24.30
CA LEU A 231 -6.75 8.46 -24.56
C LEU A 231 -6.70 8.17 -26.06
N ASP A 232 -6.21 7.00 -26.41
CA ASP A 232 -6.28 6.42 -27.77
C ASP A 232 -7.21 5.19 -27.80
N GLU A 233 -7.39 4.58 -28.97
CA GLU A 233 -8.27 3.42 -29.15
C GLU A 233 -7.88 2.23 -28.26
N GLU A 234 -6.59 2.05 -28.02
CA GLU A 234 -6.06 0.98 -27.19
C GLU A 234 -6.33 1.25 -25.70
N ASP A 235 -6.27 2.51 -25.26
CA ASP A 235 -6.71 2.87 -23.91
C ASP A 235 -8.19 2.60 -23.69
N LEU A 236 -9.05 2.89 -24.68
CA LEU A 236 -10.47 2.60 -24.59
C LEU A 236 -10.71 1.09 -24.46
N ARG A 237 -9.97 0.29 -25.23
CA ARG A 237 -10.01 -1.19 -25.15
C ARG A 237 -9.59 -1.68 -23.77
N ILE A 238 -8.50 -1.17 -23.22
CA ILE A 238 -8.00 -1.55 -21.88
C ILE A 238 -8.99 -1.15 -20.80
N LEU A 239 -9.52 0.08 -20.80
CA LEU A 239 -10.50 0.55 -19.81
C LEU A 239 -11.78 -0.30 -19.85
N HIS A 240 -12.25 -0.64 -21.05
CA HIS A 240 -13.38 -1.54 -21.19
C HIS A 240 -13.06 -2.93 -20.61
N ALA A 241 -11.89 -3.48 -20.95
CA ALA A 241 -11.46 -4.79 -20.45
C ALA A 241 -11.30 -4.84 -18.92
N LEU A 242 -10.90 -3.73 -18.29
CA LEU A 242 -10.79 -3.62 -16.83
C LEU A 242 -12.14 -3.54 -16.11
N THR A 243 -13.19 -3.11 -16.80
CA THR A 243 -14.55 -2.98 -16.25
C THR A 243 -15.51 -4.08 -16.74
N TRP A 244 -15.07 -4.87 -17.72
CA TRP A 244 -15.82 -5.99 -18.26
C TRP A 244 -15.92 -7.13 -17.25
N ARG A 245 -17.11 -7.72 -17.17
CA ARG A 245 -17.37 -8.91 -16.36
C ARG A 245 -17.58 -10.09 -17.29
N ARG A 246 -16.67 -11.06 -17.20
CA ARG A 246 -16.78 -12.32 -17.93
C ARG A 246 -18.10 -13.01 -17.55
N PRO A 247 -18.97 -13.36 -18.53
CA PRO A 247 -20.16 -14.14 -18.24
C PRO A 247 -19.78 -15.49 -17.60
N PRO A 248 -20.59 -16.02 -16.68
CA PRO A 248 -20.37 -17.36 -16.17
C PRO A 248 -20.37 -18.37 -17.32
N LEU A 249 -19.46 -19.34 -17.28
CA LEU A 249 -19.44 -20.42 -18.26
C LEU A 249 -20.82 -21.11 -18.26
N PRO A 250 -21.37 -21.47 -19.43
CA PRO A 250 -22.59 -22.25 -19.48
C PRO A 250 -22.40 -23.51 -18.63
N GLN A 251 -23.25 -23.70 -17.62
CA GLN A 251 -23.29 -24.98 -16.92
C GLN A 251 -23.61 -26.04 -17.97
N GLY A 252 -22.68 -26.95 -18.21
CA GLY A 252 -22.87 -28.04 -19.16
C GLY A 252 -24.19 -28.72 -18.85
N SER A 253 -25.05 -28.84 -19.87
CA SER A 253 -26.28 -29.60 -19.80
C SER A 253 -25.96 -31.00 -19.28
N VAL A 254 -26.27 -31.25 -18.01
CA VAL A 254 -26.36 -32.62 -17.49
C VAL A 254 -27.50 -33.23 -18.29
N THR A 255 -27.12 -34.01 -19.30
CA THR A 255 -28.08 -34.76 -20.09
C THR A 255 -28.58 -35.87 -19.16
N PRO A 256 -29.91 -36.07 -19.04
CA PRO A 256 -30.50 -37.01 -18.08
C PRO A 256 -30.06 -38.45 -18.29
#